data_AF-A0A5N6K1B4-F1
#
_entry.id   AF-A0A5N6K1B4-F1
#
_cell.length_a   1.000
_cell.length_b   1.000
_cell.length_c   1.000
_cell.angle_alpha   90.00
_cell.angle_beta   90.00
_cell.angle_gamma   90.00
#
_symmetry.space_group_name_H-M   'P 1'
#
loop_
_entity.id
_entity.type
_entity.pdbx_description
1 polymer ?
#
loop_
_entity_poly.entity_id
_entity_poly.type
_entity_poly.pdbx_seq_one_letter_code
_entity_poly.pdbx_strand_id
1 'polypeptide(L)'
;MVLIPGDNKVQIPELADTEDPPVYTPYDTPTQSIISTATPDFSSLPPSSSPSNIPSSIPISNPVSSSRSVSLYGPLRILDSVSASSSVTLYHHVTVTGPIKSSSNVNLYDDVTVEGNVKSSSSVVLDGGEGKGGVRILGTVKSSSSVEMTGDVYVQEDVKSSSKVVLEGVGGLVRIGGKVDASGSVSIKGRVEVEKVGSSGKIVIQSLEKQKVVFGELDSRGGMEIEGDVEVRNEFKASGNVKVIGRLHVYGDFTVKGNVKVSPGSELIVDGRRTIHGKLDNA
;
A
#
# COMPACT_ATOMS: atom_id res chain seq x y z
N MET A 1 -5.68 75.06 34.92
CA MET A 1 -6.31 74.50 36.12
C MET A 1 -6.36 72.99 35.89
N VAL A 2 -5.51 72.27 36.62
CA VAL A 2 -5.36 70.82 36.61
C VAL A 2 -6.50 70.22 37.42
N LEU A 3 -7.13 69.16 36.92
CA LEU A 3 -7.76 68.12 37.76
C LEU A 3 -7.64 66.77 37.03
N ILE A 4 -6.81 65.90 37.62
CA ILE A 4 -6.60 64.50 37.27
C ILE A 4 -7.55 63.68 38.15
N PRO A 5 -8.26 62.70 37.59
CA PRO A 5 -8.59 61.45 38.28
C PRO A 5 -7.96 60.29 37.49
N GLY A 6 -7.22 59.34 38.06
CA GLY A 6 -7.32 58.73 39.37
C GLY A 6 -7.35 57.21 39.13
N ASP A 7 -6.21 56.54 39.34
CA ASP A 7 -6.03 55.11 39.62
C ASP A 7 -7.02 54.10 39.03
N ASN A 8 -6.79 53.66 37.79
CA ASN A 8 -7.22 52.33 37.35
C ASN A 8 -6.12 51.31 37.68
N LYS A 9 -6.12 50.83 38.93
CA LYS A 9 -5.42 49.59 39.28
C LYS A 9 -6.08 48.45 38.52
N VAL A 10 -5.38 47.93 37.52
CA VAL A 10 -5.72 46.66 36.86
C VAL A 10 -5.70 45.57 37.94
N GLN A 11 -6.86 44.96 38.16
CA GLN A 11 -7.03 43.81 39.02
C GLN A 11 -6.39 42.61 38.31
N ILE A 12 -5.24 42.16 38.81
CA ILE A 12 -4.52 40.98 38.33
C ILE A 12 -5.37 39.76 38.69
N PRO A 13 -5.78 38.90 37.74
CA PRO A 13 -6.37 37.61 38.07
C PRO A 13 -5.31 36.73 38.74
N GLU A 14 -5.68 36.21 39.90
CA GLU A 14 -4.92 35.27 40.72
C GLU A 14 -4.45 34.07 39.88
N LEU A 15 -3.12 33.87 39.84
CA LEU A 15 -2.48 32.72 39.19
C LEU A 15 -2.95 31.45 39.90
N ALA A 16 -3.67 30.58 39.18
CA ALA A 16 -3.92 29.23 39.64
C ALA A 16 -2.59 28.46 39.74
N ASP A 17 -2.46 27.74 40.84
CA ASP A 17 -1.30 26.98 41.27
C ASP A 17 -0.65 26.16 40.13
N THR A 18 0.65 26.39 39.98
CA THR A 18 1.55 25.55 39.19
C THR A 18 1.70 24.21 39.89
N GLU A 19 1.13 23.14 39.34
CA GLU A 19 1.56 21.78 39.70
C GLU A 19 3.02 21.61 39.26
N ASP A 20 3.89 21.38 40.24
CA ASP A 20 5.30 21.03 40.02
C ASP A 20 5.43 19.79 39.12
N PRO A 21 6.33 19.80 38.11
CA PRO A 21 6.64 18.58 37.37
C PRO A 21 7.31 17.55 38.31
N PRO A 22 7.07 16.24 38.12
CA PRO A 22 7.66 15.23 38.99
C PRO A 22 9.19 15.25 38.94
N VAL A 23 9.76 14.99 40.12
CA VAL A 23 11.18 15.04 40.50
C VAL A 23 12.07 14.23 39.56
N TYR A 24 13.04 14.90 38.93
CA TYR A 24 14.17 14.28 38.23
C TYR A 24 15.07 13.51 39.21
N THR A 25 15.42 12.27 38.89
CA THR A 25 16.57 11.58 39.50
C THR A 25 17.67 11.37 38.45
N PRO A 26 18.94 11.73 38.74
CA PRO A 26 20.03 11.68 37.76
C PRO A 26 20.86 10.41 37.89
N TYR A 27 21.01 9.64 36.81
CA TYR A 27 22.20 8.82 36.56
C TYR A 27 22.57 8.84 35.07
N ASP A 28 23.60 9.65 34.82
CA ASP A 28 24.61 9.64 33.75
C ASP A 28 25.45 8.33 33.82
N THR A 29 26.06 7.68 32.81
CA THR A 29 26.28 7.86 31.35
C THR A 29 26.78 6.47 30.79
N PRO A 30 27.33 6.34 29.55
CA PRO A 30 26.87 5.41 28.51
C PRO A 30 27.59 4.04 28.47
N THR A 31 26.92 3.00 27.94
CA THR A 31 27.61 1.77 27.52
C THR A 31 27.35 1.42 26.06
N GLN A 32 28.47 1.06 25.43
CA GLN A 32 28.72 0.86 24.02
C GLN A 32 27.90 -0.28 23.40
N SER A 33 27.69 -0.11 22.10
CA SER A 33 27.43 -1.12 21.07
C SER A 33 27.94 -2.54 21.35
N ILE A 34 27.02 -3.51 21.42
CA ILE A 34 27.28 -4.91 21.09
C ILE A 34 26.12 -5.45 20.24
N ILE A 35 26.44 -5.84 19.02
CA ILE A 35 25.60 -6.64 18.12
C ILE A 35 25.40 -8.00 18.78
N SER A 36 24.16 -8.42 19.05
CA SER A 36 23.88 -9.76 19.56
C SER A 36 22.85 -10.47 18.69
N THR A 37 23.34 -11.37 17.85
CA THR A 37 22.59 -12.43 17.18
C THR A 37 22.21 -13.50 18.21
N ALA A 38 20.94 -13.62 18.56
CA ALA A 38 20.45 -14.80 19.29
C ALA A 38 18.99 -15.11 18.88
N THR A 39 18.79 -16.33 18.39
CA THR A 39 17.51 -16.94 18.03
C THR A 39 16.73 -17.35 19.29
N PRO A 40 15.39 -17.24 19.33
CA PRO A 40 14.61 -17.72 20.46
C PRO A 40 14.49 -19.26 20.46
N ASP A 41 14.82 -19.85 21.61
CA ASP A 41 14.72 -21.28 21.93
C ASP A 41 13.28 -21.62 22.39
N PHE A 42 12.72 -22.69 21.85
CA PHE A 42 11.31 -23.12 22.03
C PHE A 42 11.17 -24.49 22.70
N SER A 43 12.13 -24.89 23.54
CA SER A 43 12.00 -26.13 24.30
C SER A 43 11.21 -25.92 25.60
N SER A 44 9.87 -26.00 25.56
CA SER A 44 9.03 -26.66 26.60
C SER A 44 7.54 -26.30 26.51
N LEU A 45 6.77 -27.14 25.81
CA LEU A 45 5.32 -27.31 26.07
C LEU A 45 5.00 -28.83 26.10
N PRO A 46 4.06 -29.29 26.94
CA PRO A 46 3.91 -30.69 27.32
C PRO A 46 3.26 -31.54 26.20
N PRO A 47 3.43 -32.88 26.21
CA PRO A 47 2.92 -33.71 25.13
C PRO A 47 1.41 -33.90 25.27
N SER A 48 0.63 -33.29 24.38
CA SER A 48 -0.79 -33.64 24.25
C SER A 48 -0.92 -34.85 23.33
N SER A 49 -1.47 -35.90 23.90
CA SER A 49 -1.94 -37.16 23.31
C SER A 49 -2.35 -37.10 21.84
N SER A 50 -1.78 -38.02 21.08
CA SER A 50 -2.01 -38.25 19.65
C SER A 50 -3.49 -38.49 19.30
N PRO A 51 -4.02 -37.84 18.26
CA PRO A 51 -4.92 -38.49 17.33
C PRO A 51 -4.08 -39.11 16.21
N SER A 52 -4.25 -40.41 16.05
CA SER A 52 -3.72 -41.21 14.96
C SER A 52 -4.12 -40.66 13.58
N ASN A 53 -3.09 -40.45 12.75
CA ASN A 53 -3.04 -40.72 11.31
C ASN A 53 -3.50 -39.64 10.31
N ILE A 54 -2.61 -38.70 9.94
CA ILE A 54 -2.39 -38.24 8.55
C ILE A 54 -0.94 -37.71 8.42
N PRO A 55 -0.28 -37.88 7.27
CA PRO A 55 0.31 -36.71 6.65
C PRO A 55 -0.40 -36.51 5.32
N SER A 56 -1.36 -35.58 5.25
CA SER A 56 -1.93 -35.16 3.98
C SER A 56 -0.84 -34.33 3.31
N SER A 57 0.10 -35.00 2.64
CA SER A 57 1.10 -34.30 1.83
C SER A 57 0.35 -33.51 0.76
N ILE A 58 0.50 -32.20 0.76
CA ILE A 58 -0.05 -31.33 -0.29
C ILE A 58 0.43 -31.89 -1.64
N PRO A 59 -0.47 -32.19 -2.60
CA PRO A 59 -0.11 -32.66 -3.93
C PRO A 59 0.98 -31.79 -4.55
N ILE A 60 2.04 -32.43 -5.04
CA ILE A 60 3.17 -31.74 -5.67
C ILE A 60 3.15 -32.02 -7.17
N SER A 61 3.25 -30.97 -7.97
CA SER A 61 3.39 -31.03 -9.43
C SER A 61 4.75 -30.50 -9.87
N ASN A 62 5.26 -31.11 -10.93
CA ASN A 62 6.31 -30.57 -11.78
C ASN A 62 5.81 -29.33 -12.55
N PRO A 63 6.67 -28.63 -13.32
CA PRO A 63 6.23 -27.51 -14.16
C PRO A 63 5.02 -27.86 -15.03
N VAL A 64 4.05 -26.95 -15.07
CA VAL A 64 2.80 -27.12 -15.82
C VAL A 64 2.90 -26.31 -17.10
N SER A 65 2.83 -26.98 -18.26
CA SER A 65 2.81 -26.31 -19.56
C SER A 65 1.64 -26.81 -20.40
N SER A 66 0.84 -25.88 -20.93
CA SER A 66 -0.34 -26.21 -21.73
C SER A 66 -0.52 -25.26 -22.91
N SER A 67 -0.97 -25.79 -24.05
CA SER A 67 -1.41 -24.98 -25.20
C SER A 67 -2.84 -24.44 -25.03
N ARG A 68 -3.53 -24.82 -23.94
CA ARG A 68 -4.88 -24.39 -23.58
C ARG A 68 -4.87 -23.69 -22.23
N SER A 69 -6.05 -23.29 -21.77
CA SER A 69 -6.20 -22.72 -20.44
C SER A 69 -5.78 -23.72 -19.35
N VAL A 70 -5.18 -23.20 -18.29
CA VAL A 70 -4.79 -23.96 -17.10
C VAL A 70 -5.64 -23.45 -15.95
N SER A 71 -6.45 -24.33 -15.36
CA SER A 71 -7.20 -24.03 -14.14
C SER A 71 -6.79 -25.04 -13.08
N LEU A 72 -6.17 -24.56 -12.01
CA LEU A 72 -5.67 -25.41 -10.93
C LEU A 72 -6.37 -25.03 -9.62
N TYR A 73 -6.79 -26.05 -8.89
CA TYR A 73 -7.47 -25.94 -7.62
C TYR A 73 -6.61 -26.64 -6.55
N GLY A 74 -6.38 -25.98 -5.43
CA GLY A 74 -5.57 -26.56 -4.37
C GLY A 74 -6.36 -27.37 -3.33
N PRO A 75 -5.68 -27.87 -2.29
CA PRO A 75 -4.27 -27.60 -1.98
C PRO A 75 -3.33 -28.20 -3.03
N LEU A 76 -2.44 -27.38 -3.61
CA LEU A 76 -1.52 -27.82 -4.67
C LEU A 76 -0.22 -27.04 -4.58
N ARG A 77 0.91 -27.74 -4.71
CA ARG A 77 2.24 -27.13 -4.81
C ARG A 77 2.88 -27.44 -6.16
N ILE A 78 3.32 -26.43 -6.87
CA ILE A 78 4.00 -26.54 -8.17
C ILE A 78 5.45 -26.11 -7.96
N LEU A 79 6.40 -27.01 -8.21
CA LEU A 79 7.83 -26.82 -7.88
C LEU A 79 8.59 -25.95 -8.90
N ASP A 80 7.94 -25.48 -9.94
CA ASP A 80 8.57 -24.68 -10.99
C ASP A 80 7.50 -23.82 -11.68
N SER A 81 7.71 -23.49 -12.96
CA SER A 81 6.87 -22.59 -13.73
C SER A 81 5.49 -23.16 -14.11
N VAL A 82 4.54 -22.26 -14.26
CA VAL A 82 3.23 -22.51 -14.87
C VAL A 82 3.14 -21.67 -16.14
N SER A 83 2.97 -22.32 -17.29
CA SER A 83 2.83 -21.63 -18.58
C SER A 83 1.60 -22.11 -19.35
N ALA A 84 0.82 -21.17 -19.87
CA ALA A 84 -0.32 -21.46 -20.73
C ALA A 84 -0.32 -20.58 -21.99
N SER A 85 -0.65 -21.15 -23.15
CA SER A 85 -0.94 -20.38 -24.37
C SER A 85 -2.33 -19.74 -24.37
N SER A 86 -3.10 -19.93 -23.31
CA SER A 86 -4.35 -19.22 -23.01
C SER A 86 -4.31 -18.75 -21.55
N SER A 87 -5.45 -18.66 -20.87
CA SER A 87 -5.53 -18.14 -19.50
C SER A 87 -4.96 -19.11 -18.46
N VAL A 88 -4.37 -18.57 -17.40
CA VAL A 88 -4.02 -19.31 -16.18
C VAL A 88 -4.97 -18.86 -15.08
N THR A 89 -5.59 -19.80 -14.37
CA THR A 89 -6.41 -19.53 -13.20
C THR A 89 -5.96 -20.45 -12.06
N LEU A 90 -5.54 -19.87 -10.95
CA LEU A 90 -5.20 -20.60 -9.72
C LEU A 90 -6.18 -20.18 -8.64
N TYR A 91 -6.72 -21.15 -7.91
CA TYR A 91 -7.75 -20.92 -6.91
C TYR A 91 -7.56 -21.84 -5.70
N HIS A 92 -7.72 -21.32 -4.48
CA HIS A 92 -7.68 -22.06 -3.20
C HIS A 92 -6.32 -22.71 -2.88
N HIS A 93 -5.52 -22.13 -1.99
CA HIS A 93 -4.31 -22.78 -1.42
C HIS A 93 -3.34 -23.36 -2.48
N VAL A 94 -3.05 -22.59 -3.52
CA VAL A 94 -2.07 -22.99 -4.56
C VAL A 94 -0.76 -22.27 -4.34
N THR A 95 0.34 -23.03 -4.27
CA THR A 95 1.71 -22.49 -4.20
C THR A 95 2.45 -22.80 -5.49
N VAL A 96 3.04 -21.79 -6.12
CA VAL A 96 3.89 -21.92 -7.31
C VAL A 96 5.26 -21.34 -6.99
N THR A 97 6.31 -22.16 -6.97
CA THR A 97 7.66 -21.68 -6.66
C THR A 97 8.34 -21.02 -7.86
N GLY A 98 7.87 -21.28 -9.08
CA GLY A 98 8.38 -20.68 -10.31
C GLY A 98 7.55 -19.52 -10.86
N PRO A 99 7.93 -18.97 -12.02
CA PRO A 99 7.18 -17.92 -12.68
C PRO A 99 5.89 -18.44 -13.33
N ILE A 100 4.86 -17.59 -13.38
CA ILE A 100 3.63 -17.82 -14.12
C ILE A 100 3.66 -17.02 -15.42
N LYS A 101 3.37 -17.67 -16.55
CA LYS A 101 3.30 -17.05 -17.88
C LYS A 101 1.99 -17.42 -18.58
N SER A 102 1.28 -16.43 -19.08
CA SER A 102 0.03 -16.62 -19.82
C SER A 102 0.03 -15.77 -21.08
N SER A 103 -0.36 -16.35 -22.21
CA SER A 103 -0.63 -15.59 -23.44
C SER A 103 -2.00 -14.91 -23.44
N SER A 104 -2.83 -15.16 -22.43
CA SER A 104 -4.08 -14.44 -22.17
C SER A 104 -4.08 -13.94 -20.73
N ASN A 105 -5.14 -14.16 -19.95
CA ASN A 105 -5.25 -13.64 -18.59
C ASN A 105 -4.50 -14.50 -17.56
N VAL A 106 -4.11 -13.90 -16.44
CA VAL A 106 -3.73 -14.63 -15.22
C VAL A 106 -4.68 -14.21 -14.12
N ASN A 107 -5.40 -15.17 -13.55
CA ASN A 107 -6.31 -14.92 -12.44
C ASN A 107 -5.89 -15.75 -11.22
N LEU A 108 -5.54 -15.08 -10.13
CA LEU A 108 -5.14 -15.73 -8.88
C LEU A 108 -6.16 -15.37 -7.81
N TYR A 109 -6.73 -16.38 -7.16
CA TYR A 109 -7.83 -16.21 -6.22
C TYR A 109 -7.59 -17.01 -4.96
N ASP A 110 -7.89 -16.42 -3.80
CA ASP A 110 -8.08 -17.13 -2.53
C ASP A 110 -6.89 -18.01 -2.09
N ASP A 111 -5.97 -17.41 -1.35
CA ASP A 111 -4.72 -18.03 -0.85
C ASP A 111 -3.83 -18.64 -1.93
N VAL A 112 -3.35 -17.81 -2.84
CA VAL A 112 -2.39 -18.21 -3.86
C VAL A 112 -1.04 -17.56 -3.59
N THR A 113 0.02 -18.37 -3.51
CA THR A 113 1.39 -17.89 -3.35
C THR A 113 2.19 -18.19 -4.61
N VAL A 114 2.90 -17.19 -5.13
CA VAL A 114 3.79 -17.28 -6.29
C VAL A 114 5.16 -16.76 -5.90
N GLU A 115 6.17 -17.63 -5.85
CA GLU A 115 7.55 -17.24 -5.51
C GLU A 115 8.32 -16.66 -6.71
N GLY A 116 7.71 -16.69 -7.90
CA GLY A 116 8.27 -16.12 -9.12
C GLY A 116 7.51 -14.90 -9.66
N ASN A 117 7.91 -14.51 -10.86
CA ASN A 117 7.26 -13.44 -11.61
C ASN A 117 5.92 -13.91 -12.21
N VAL A 118 4.94 -13.02 -12.28
CA VAL A 118 3.67 -13.25 -12.98
C VAL A 118 3.63 -12.41 -14.26
N LYS A 119 3.49 -13.05 -15.41
CA LYS A 119 3.47 -12.39 -16.73
C LYS A 119 2.24 -12.77 -17.53
N SER A 120 1.48 -11.78 -17.97
CA SER A 120 0.30 -11.93 -18.81
C SER A 120 0.42 -11.07 -20.07
N SER A 121 0.09 -11.66 -21.23
CA SER A 121 -0.07 -10.89 -22.48
C SER A 121 -1.45 -10.22 -22.60
N SER A 122 -2.36 -10.42 -21.64
CA SER A 122 -3.63 -9.72 -21.51
C SER A 122 -3.70 -9.09 -20.12
N SER A 123 -4.70 -9.42 -19.29
CA SER A 123 -4.85 -8.84 -17.95
C SER A 123 -4.42 -9.78 -16.82
N VAL A 124 -4.01 -9.19 -15.70
CA VAL A 124 -3.77 -9.91 -14.43
C VAL A 124 -4.82 -9.49 -13.42
N VAL A 125 -5.50 -10.47 -12.82
CA VAL A 125 -6.45 -10.27 -11.71
C VAL A 125 -5.93 -11.04 -10.51
N LEU A 126 -5.73 -10.33 -9.40
CA LEU A 126 -5.31 -10.88 -8.13
C LEU A 126 -6.39 -10.56 -7.11
N ASP A 127 -7.04 -11.57 -6.57
CA ASP A 127 -8.12 -11.40 -5.62
C ASP A 127 -7.85 -12.26 -4.38
N GLY A 128 -7.46 -11.58 -3.30
CA GLY A 128 -7.20 -12.22 -2.02
C GLY A 128 -8.46 -12.61 -1.26
N GLY A 129 -9.62 -12.07 -1.64
CA GLY A 129 -10.80 -12.09 -0.79
C GLY A 129 -10.64 -11.25 0.49
N GLU A 130 -11.61 -11.36 1.38
CA GLU A 130 -11.67 -10.63 2.65
C GLU A 130 -11.21 -11.52 3.83
N GLY A 131 -9.98 -11.34 4.32
CA GLY A 131 -9.58 -11.67 5.69
C GLY A 131 -9.29 -13.13 6.05
N LYS A 132 -9.20 -14.06 5.08
CA LYS A 132 -8.82 -15.47 5.34
C LYS A 132 -7.94 -16.12 4.27
N GLY A 133 -7.99 -15.61 3.04
CA GLY A 133 -7.07 -15.94 1.96
C GLY A 133 -6.26 -14.71 1.57
N GLY A 134 -5.18 -14.89 0.83
CA GLY A 134 -4.46 -13.76 0.27
C GLY A 134 -3.61 -14.14 -0.92
N VAL A 135 -3.46 -13.24 -1.89
CA VAL A 135 -2.58 -13.48 -3.02
C VAL A 135 -1.22 -12.89 -2.72
N ARG A 136 -0.18 -13.74 -2.65
CA ARG A 136 1.20 -13.33 -2.38
C ARG A 136 2.07 -13.59 -3.60
N ILE A 137 2.74 -12.57 -4.11
CA ILE A 137 3.66 -12.68 -5.23
C ILE A 137 5.01 -12.10 -4.81
N LEU A 138 6.04 -12.93 -4.78
CA LEU A 138 7.38 -12.53 -4.36
C LEU A 138 8.19 -11.90 -5.52
N GLY A 139 7.73 -12.06 -6.76
CA GLY A 139 8.33 -11.43 -7.94
C GLY A 139 7.53 -10.25 -8.50
N THR A 140 7.94 -9.80 -9.69
CA THR A 140 7.29 -8.74 -10.45
C THR A 140 6.01 -9.25 -11.12
N VAL A 141 4.95 -8.43 -11.10
CA VAL A 141 3.73 -8.62 -11.89
C VAL A 141 3.80 -7.77 -13.15
N LYS A 142 3.65 -8.39 -14.32
CA LYS A 142 3.63 -7.70 -15.62
C LYS A 142 2.41 -8.08 -16.45
N SER A 143 1.69 -7.07 -16.90
CA SER A 143 0.50 -7.19 -17.75
C SER A 143 0.64 -6.31 -19.00
N SER A 144 0.29 -6.87 -20.16
CA SER A 144 0.19 -6.09 -21.41
C SER A 144 -1.16 -5.37 -21.57
N SER A 145 -2.12 -5.61 -20.67
CA SER A 145 -3.39 -4.88 -20.58
C SER A 145 -3.49 -4.25 -19.19
N SER A 146 -4.43 -4.67 -18.35
CA SER A 146 -4.66 -4.13 -17.01
C SER A 146 -4.13 -5.04 -15.91
N VAL A 147 -3.88 -4.46 -14.73
CA VAL A 147 -3.68 -5.20 -13.48
C VAL A 147 -4.76 -4.78 -12.50
N GLU A 148 -5.42 -5.74 -11.88
CA GLU A 148 -6.46 -5.54 -10.88
C GLU A 148 -6.13 -6.35 -9.63
N MET A 149 -6.17 -5.69 -8.47
CA MET A 149 -5.76 -6.26 -7.19
C MET A 149 -6.83 -5.93 -6.16
N THR A 150 -7.50 -6.93 -5.61
CA THR A 150 -8.64 -6.76 -4.70
C THR A 150 -8.47 -7.59 -3.43
N GLY A 151 -8.86 -7.03 -2.30
CA GLY A 151 -8.77 -7.70 -1.00
C GLY A 151 -7.33 -7.76 -0.47
N ASP A 152 -6.96 -8.91 0.10
CA ASP A 152 -5.62 -9.14 0.67
C ASP A 152 -4.60 -9.57 -0.40
N VAL A 153 -3.88 -8.59 -0.96
CA VAL A 153 -2.87 -8.84 -2.01
C VAL A 153 -1.52 -8.25 -1.61
N TYR A 154 -0.48 -9.07 -1.66
CA TYR A 154 0.91 -8.66 -1.43
C TYR A 154 1.76 -8.94 -2.65
N VAL A 155 2.40 -7.90 -3.19
CA VAL A 155 3.43 -8.02 -4.22
C VAL A 155 4.73 -7.46 -3.66
N GLN A 156 5.79 -8.27 -3.65
CA GLN A 156 7.07 -7.86 -3.06
C GLN A 156 7.83 -6.88 -3.97
N GLU A 157 7.81 -7.09 -5.29
CA GLU A 157 8.53 -6.27 -6.28
C GLU A 157 7.59 -5.28 -7.00
N ASP A 158 7.85 -5.04 -8.30
CA ASP A 158 7.14 -4.10 -9.14
C ASP A 158 5.82 -4.66 -9.70
N VAL A 159 4.90 -3.75 -10.01
CA VAL A 159 3.70 -4.01 -10.80
C VAL A 159 3.75 -3.14 -12.05
N LYS A 160 3.77 -3.77 -13.23
CA LYS A 160 3.89 -3.09 -14.54
C LYS A 160 2.69 -3.38 -15.41
N SER A 161 2.02 -2.33 -15.88
CA SER A 161 0.81 -2.41 -16.70
C SER A 161 0.94 -1.51 -17.93
N SER A 162 0.64 -2.06 -19.12
CA SER A 162 0.54 -1.28 -20.36
C SER A 162 -0.79 -0.53 -20.49
N SER A 163 -1.71 -0.67 -19.53
CA SER A 163 -2.97 0.06 -19.47
C SER A 163 -3.22 0.54 -18.03
N LYS A 164 -4.44 0.39 -17.53
CA LYS A 164 -4.81 0.79 -16.17
C LYS A 164 -4.28 -0.16 -15.10
N VAL A 165 -4.15 0.37 -13.88
CA VAL A 165 -3.96 -0.41 -12.65
C VAL A 165 -5.07 -0.06 -11.68
N VAL A 166 -5.67 -1.08 -11.06
CA VAL A 166 -6.74 -0.94 -10.07
C VAL A 166 -6.30 -1.65 -8.80
N LEU A 167 -6.26 -0.91 -7.69
CA LEU A 167 -5.87 -1.39 -6.37
C LEU A 167 -7.03 -1.16 -5.40
N GLU A 168 -7.71 -2.22 -4.97
CA GLU A 168 -8.88 -2.16 -4.11
C GLU A 168 -8.64 -2.95 -2.81
N GLY A 169 -8.11 -2.28 -1.81
CA GLY A 169 -7.96 -2.83 -0.45
C GLY A 169 -9.23 -2.64 0.38
N VAL A 170 -10.40 -2.98 -0.18
CA VAL A 170 -11.67 -2.98 0.56
C VAL A 170 -11.84 -4.35 1.21
N GLY A 171 -12.06 -4.39 2.53
CA GLY A 171 -12.14 -5.66 3.26
C GLY A 171 -10.80 -6.41 3.45
N GLY A 172 -9.71 -5.84 2.94
CA GLY A 172 -8.33 -6.37 3.05
C GLY A 172 -7.27 -5.27 2.90
N LEU A 173 -6.04 -5.66 2.58
CA LEU A 173 -4.92 -4.76 2.31
C LEU A 173 -4.25 -5.11 0.98
N VAL A 174 -4.12 -4.12 0.09
CA VAL A 174 -3.22 -4.22 -1.07
C VAL A 174 -1.89 -3.56 -0.72
N ARG A 175 -0.82 -4.34 -0.66
CA ARG A 175 0.54 -3.87 -0.38
C ARG A 175 1.50 -4.24 -1.49
N ILE A 176 2.22 -3.23 -2.00
CA ILE A 176 3.21 -3.39 -3.07
C ILE A 176 4.55 -2.83 -2.58
N GLY A 177 5.53 -3.72 -2.45
CA GLY A 177 6.87 -3.41 -1.97
C GLY A 177 7.76 -2.74 -3.02
N GLY A 178 7.37 -2.70 -4.29
CA GLY A 178 8.09 -2.01 -5.36
C GLY A 178 7.29 -0.89 -6.00
N LYS A 179 7.61 -0.62 -7.27
CA LYS A 179 6.98 0.43 -8.06
C LYS A 179 5.76 -0.12 -8.81
N VAL A 180 4.64 0.61 -8.75
CA VAL A 180 3.54 0.51 -9.70
C VAL A 180 3.83 1.43 -10.89
N ASP A 181 3.91 0.89 -12.10
CA ASP A 181 4.12 1.64 -13.34
C ASP A 181 2.99 1.33 -14.33
N ALA A 182 2.10 2.30 -14.54
CA ALA A 182 0.94 2.18 -15.40
C ALA A 182 1.04 3.12 -16.61
N SER A 183 0.90 2.57 -17.82
CA SER A 183 0.77 3.37 -19.05
C SER A 183 -0.64 3.97 -19.24
N GLY A 184 -1.57 3.65 -18.34
CA GLY A 184 -2.93 4.18 -18.29
C GLY A 184 -3.21 4.95 -17.01
N SER A 185 -4.46 4.91 -16.55
CA SER A 185 -4.87 5.47 -15.26
C SER A 185 -4.57 4.52 -14.10
N VAL A 186 -4.38 5.06 -12.90
CA VAL A 186 -4.32 4.28 -11.66
C VAL A 186 -5.51 4.63 -10.79
N SER A 187 -6.28 3.62 -10.38
CA SER A 187 -7.40 3.76 -9.45
C SER A 187 -7.06 3.04 -8.15
N ILE A 188 -7.20 3.74 -7.02
CA ILE A 188 -6.84 3.24 -5.71
C ILE A 188 -8.02 3.46 -4.79
N LYS A 189 -8.48 2.39 -4.12
CA LYS A 189 -9.62 2.43 -3.23
C LYS A 189 -9.37 1.61 -1.98
N GLY A 190 -9.76 2.16 -0.83
CA GLY A 190 -9.64 1.49 0.45
C GLY A 190 -8.20 1.49 0.98
N ARG A 191 -7.80 0.45 1.71
CA ARG A 191 -6.49 0.39 2.39
C ARG A 191 -5.39 -0.08 1.44
N VAL A 192 -4.53 0.84 1.01
CA VAL A 192 -3.47 0.56 0.04
C VAL A 192 -2.14 1.17 0.46
N GLU A 193 -1.07 0.37 0.39
CA GLU A 193 0.29 0.78 0.73
C GLU A 193 1.24 0.45 -0.43
N VAL A 194 1.86 1.46 -1.04
CA VAL A 194 2.77 1.27 -2.20
C VAL A 194 4.00 2.14 -2.06
N GLU A 195 5.19 1.61 -2.36
CA GLU A 195 6.42 2.41 -2.30
C GLU A 195 6.45 3.54 -3.34
N LYS A 196 6.14 3.23 -4.59
CA LYS A 196 6.09 4.24 -5.65
C LYS A 196 4.96 3.98 -6.62
N VAL A 197 4.18 4.99 -6.93
CA VAL A 197 3.13 4.91 -7.96
C VAL A 197 3.44 5.89 -9.08
N GLY A 198 3.69 5.35 -10.28
CA GLY A 198 3.87 6.08 -11.52
C GLY A 198 2.72 5.80 -12.49
N SER A 199 2.16 6.86 -13.06
CA SER A 199 1.06 6.78 -14.03
C SER A 199 1.28 7.76 -15.18
N SER A 200 1.12 7.33 -16.43
CA SER A 200 1.02 8.28 -17.54
C SER A 200 -0.38 8.89 -17.70
N GLY A 201 -1.40 8.33 -17.05
CA GLY A 201 -2.77 8.82 -17.05
C GLY A 201 -3.16 9.51 -15.74
N LYS A 202 -4.47 9.68 -15.52
CA LYS A 202 -5.03 10.22 -14.27
C LYS A 202 -4.80 9.21 -13.12
N ILE A 203 -4.52 9.71 -11.92
CA ILE A 203 -4.57 8.92 -10.69
C ILE A 203 -5.81 9.33 -9.89
N VAL A 204 -6.59 8.36 -9.43
CA VAL A 204 -7.74 8.58 -8.56
C VAL A 204 -7.53 7.76 -7.29
N ILE A 205 -7.58 8.41 -6.14
CA ILE A 205 -7.41 7.79 -4.83
C ILE A 205 -8.65 8.06 -4.00
N GLN A 206 -9.25 7.00 -3.47
CA GLN A 206 -10.43 7.01 -2.61
C GLN A 206 -10.13 6.24 -1.32
N SER A 207 -9.66 6.96 -0.32
CA SER A 207 -9.48 6.42 1.02
C SER A 207 -10.84 6.33 1.73
N LEU A 208 -11.17 5.14 2.24
CA LEU A 208 -12.41 4.89 2.97
C LEU A 208 -12.24 5.19 4.47
N GLU A 209 -13.35 5.33 5.20
CA GLU A 209 -13.30 5.66 6.63
C GLU A 209 -12.43 4.68 7.43
N LYS A 210 -11.55 5.24 8.28
CA LYS A 210 -10.58 4.51 9.13
C LYS A 210 -9.53 3.71 8.35
N GLN A 211 -9.49 3.85 7.03
CA GLN A 211 -8.45 3.28 6.19
C GLN A 211 -7.48 4.38 5.84
N LYS A 212 -6.21 4.01 5.67
CA LYS A 212 -5.14 4.92 5.33
C LYS A 212 -4.53 4.44 4.04
N VAL A 213 -4.31 5.38 3.13
CA VAL A 213 -3.58 5.13 1.90
C VAL A 213 -2.21 5.77 2.04
N VAL A 214 -1.15 4.98 1.86
CA VAL A 214 0.23 5.43 2.06
C VAL A 214 1.05 5.18 0.81
N PHE A 215 1.69 6.24 0.33
CA PHE A 215 2.65 6.18 -0.76
C PHE A 215 4.03 6.61 -0.27
N GLY A 216 5.08 5.98 -0.79
CA GLY A 216 6.42 6.57 -0.72
C GLY A 216 6.51 7.75 -1.67
N GLU A 217 6.31 7.54 -2.96
CA GLU A 217 6.32 8.57 -4.01
C GLU A 217 5.10 8.42 -4.93
N LEU A 218 4.55 9.55 -5.39
CA LEU A 218 3.40 9.59 -6.29
C LEU A 218 3.69 10.50 -7.48
N ASP A 219 3.72 9.93 -8.69
CA ASP A 219 4.01 10.64 -9.95
C ASP A 219 2.93 10.37 -11.01
N SER A 220 2.21 11.42 -11.41
CA SER A 220 1.21 11.39 -12.48
C SER A 220 1.57 12.34 -13.61
N ARG A 221 1.62 11.83 -14.84
CA ARG A 221 1.63 12.69 -16.05
C ARG A 221 0.25 13.23 -16.39
N GLY A 222 -0.81 12.67 -15.81
CA GLY A 222 -2.17 13.21 -15.88
C GLY A 222 -2.50 14.10 -14.69
N GLY A 223 -3.79 14.27 -14.43
CA GLY A 223 -4.29 14.87 -13.20
C GLY A 223 -4.33 13.88 -12.04
N MET A 224 -4.62 14.40 -10.84
CA MET A 224 -4.92 13.58 -9.67
C MET A 224 -6.21 14.02 -9.00
N GLU A 225 -6.98 13.05 -8.50
CA GLU A 225 -8.13 13.30 -7.63
C GLU A 225 -7.96 12.45 -6.37
N ILE A 226 -8.00 13.11 -5.22
CA ILE A 226 -7.66 12.52 -3.94
C ILE A 226 -8.82 12.78 -3.00
N GLU A 227 -9.42 11.68 -2.54
CA GLU A 227 -10.55 11.66 -1.64
C GLU A 227 -10.19 10.89 -0.36
N GLY A 228 -10.47 11.47 0.80
CA GLY A 228 -10.20 10.88 2.12
C GLY A 228 -8.82 11.22 2.68
N ASP A 229 -8.26 10.34 3.54
CA ASP A 229 -6.97 10.54 4.21
C ASP A 229 -5.84 9.79 3.46
N VAL A 230 -4.88 10.56 2.93
CA VAL A 230 -3.77 10.08 2.11
C VAL A 230 -2.45 10.70 2.56
N GLU A 231 -1.44 9.85 2.72
CA GLU A 231 -0.07 10.27 3.01
C GLU A 231 0.91 9.93 1.88
N VAL A 232 1.79 10.88 1.57
CA VAL A 232 2.92 10.70 0.65
C VAL A 232 4.21 11.05 1.39
N ARG A 233 5.07 10.05 1.61
CA ARG A 233 6.26 10.18 2.48
C ARG A 233 7.40 10.96 1.84
N ASN A 234 7.52 10.90 0.52
CA ASN A 234 8.57 11.56 -0.24
C ASN A 234 7.92 12.58 -1.18
N GLU A 235 8.10 12.43 -2.48
CA GLU A 235 7.67 13.42 -3.46
C GLU A 235 6.27 13.15 -4.00
N PHE A 236 5.53 14.24 -4.22
CA PHE A 236 4.27 14.28 -4.94
C PHE A 236 4.45 15.09 -6.22
N LYS A 237 4.20 14.49 -7.38
CA LYS A 237 4.32 15.13 -8.70
C LYS A 237 3.08 14.92 -9.55
N ALA A 238 2.47 16.00 -10.01
CA ALA A 238 1.39 15.95 -10.98
C ALA A 238 1.63 16.92 -12.15
N SER A 239 1.55 16.42 -13.37
CA SER A 239 1.64 17.27 -14.56
C SER A 239 0.30 17.92 -14.93
N GLY A 240 -0.82 17.32 -14.53
CA GLY A 240 -2.16 17.87 -14.70
C GLY A 240 -2.68 18.60 -13.45
N ASN A 241 -4.00 18.84 -13.42
CA ASN A 241 -4.66 19.43 -12.27
C ASN A 241 -4.78 18.43 -11.11
N VAL A 242 -4.74 18.93 -9.88
CA VAL A 242 -4.93 18.13 -8.65
C VAL A 242 -6.16 18.64 -7.92
N LYS A 243 -7.05 17.71 -7.56
CA LYS A 243 -8.22 17.99 -6.72
C LYS A 243 -8.09 17.20 -5.42
N VAL A 244 -8.26 17.88 -4.29
CA VAL A 244 -8.21 17.29 -2.94
C VAL A 244 -9.56 17.48 -2.25
N ILE A 245 -10.10 16.38 -1.73
CA ILE A 245 -11.31 16.30 -0.92
C ILE A 245 -10.97 15.46 0.31
N GLY A 246 -10.84 16.05 1.49
CA GLY A 246 -10.30 15.38 2.68
C GLY A 246 -8.86 15.82 2.97
N ARG A 247 -8.02 14.92 3.48
CA ARG A 247 -6.66 15.25 3.94
C ARG A 247 -5.61 14.63 3.02
N LEU A 248 -4.77 15.47 2.44
CA LEU A 248 -3.53 15.07 1.79
C LEU A 248 -2.35 15.62 2.58
N HIS A 249 -1.51 14.74 3.12
CA HIS A 249 -0.25 15.12 3.75
C HIS A 249 0.94 14.62 2.93
N VAL A 250 1.78 15.56 2.49
CA VAL A 250 3.02 15.29 1.77
C VAL A 250 4.21 15.72 2.62
N TYR A 251 5.03 14.76 3.03
CA TYR A 251 6.18 15.02 3.88
C TYR A 251 7.38 15.58 3.10
N GLY A 252 7.50 15.25 1.80
CA GLY A 252 8.51 15.81 0.92
C GLY A 252 7.99 16.94 0.02
N ASP A 253 8.55 17.03 -1.18
CA ASP A 253 8.22 18.09 -2.12
C ASP A 253 6.88 17.82 -2.84
N PHE A 254 6.06 18.87 -2.95
CA PHE A 254 4.80 18.87 -3.67
C PHE A 254 4.91 19.73 -4.93
N THR A 255 4.90 19.11 -6.10
CA THR A 255 5.02 19.80 -7.39
C THR A 255 3.82 19.53 -8.28
N VAL A 256 3.13 20.59 -8.70
CA VAL A 256 1.99 20.52 -9.62
C VAL A 256 2.16 21.52 -10.76
N LYS A 257 2.14 21.03 -12.00
CA LYS A 257 2.20 21.89 -13.19
C LYS A 257 0.83 22.49 -13.56
N GLY A 258 -0.26 21.81 -13.21
CA GLY A 258 -1.63 22.31 -13.38
C GLY A 258 -2.13 23.16 -12.22
N ASN A 259 -3.44 23.29 -12.13
CA ASN A 259 -4.14 23.93 -11.01
C ASN A 259 -4.31 22.94 -9.85
N VAL A 260 -4.33 23.47 -8.63
CA VAL A 260 -4.65 22.72 -7.43
C VAL A 260 -5.95 23.27 -6.85
N LYS A 261 -6.92 22.40 -6.59
CA LYS A 261 -8.17 22.75 -5.92
C LYS A 261 -8.33 21.93 -4.66
N VAL A 262 -8.47 22.61 -3.53
CA VAL A 262 -8.75 22.01 -2.23
C VAL A 262 -10.17 22.39 -1.85
N SER A 263 -11.01 21.39 -1.58
CA SER A 263 -12.44 21.61 -1.32
C SER A 263 -12.68 22.17 0.09
N PRO A 264 -13.81 22.84 0.37
CA PRO A 264 -14.10 23.36 1.70
C PRO A 264 -13.99 22.28 2.77
N GLY A 265 -13.29 22.56 3.88
CA GLY A 265 -13.05 21.58 4.96
C GLY A 265 -12.03 20.48 4.63
N SER A 266 -11.32 20.59 3.49
CA SER A 266 -10.21 19.71 3.14
C SER A 266 -8.87 20.33 3.53
N GLU A 267 -7.85 19.50 3.72
CA GLU A 267 -6.53 19.90 4.16
C GLU A 267 -5.47 19.43 3.16
N LEU A 268 -4.59 20.34 2.76
CA LEU A 268 -3.36 20.04 2.03
C LEU A 268 -2.17 20.48 2.89
N ILE A 269 -1.48 19.51 3.47
CA ILE A 269 -0.31 19.71 4.32
C ILE A 269 0.93 19.31 3.52
N VAL A 270 1.92 20.20 3.44
CA VAL A 270 3.18 19.96 2.75
C VAL A 270 4.32 20.41 3.64
N ASP A 271 5.17 19.48 4.07
CA ASP A 271 6.31 19.79 4.95
C ASP A 271 7.55 20.21 4.14
N GLY A 272 7.68 19.71 2.90
CA GLY A 272 8.73 20.09 1.96
C GLY A 272 8.39 21.31 1.11
N ARG A 273 9.02 21.41 -0.07
CA ARG A 273 8.80 22.54 -0.98
C ARG A 273 7.47 22.38 -1.71
N ARG A 274 6.63 23.42 -1.65
CA ARG A 274 5.41 23.53 -2.45
C ARG A 274 5.63 24.35 -3.72
N THR A 275 5.51 23.71 -4.88
CA THR A 275 5.65 24.33 -6.21
C THR A 275 4.39 24.10 -7.04
N ILE A 276 3.61 25.16 -7.28
CA ILE A 276 2.38 25.12 -8.09
C ILE A 276 2.53 26.12 -9.23
N HIS A 277 2.50 25.66 -10.48
CA HIS A 277 2.60 26.54 -11.65
C HIS A 277 1.25 27.11 -12.09
N GLY A 278 0.15 26.42 -11.76
CA GLY A 278 -1.21 26.91 -11.99
C GLY A 278 -1.74 27.73 -10.81
N LYS A 279 -3.07 27.82 -10.73
CA LYS A 279 -3.77 28.46 -9.61
C LYS A 279 -3.94 27.47 -8.46
N LEU A 280 -3.82 27.97 -7.24
CA LEU A 280 -4.30 27.28 -6.04
C LEU A 280 -5.63 27.90 -5.63
N ASP A 281 -6.68 27.08 -5.60
CA ASP A 281 -8.00 27.43 -5.09
C ASP A 281 -8.22 26.69 -3.76
N ASN A 282 -8.17 27.43 -2.65
CA ASN A 282 -8.47 26.95 -1.31
C ASN A 282 -9.82 27.57 -0.91
N ALA A 283 -10.82 26.73 -0.67
CA ALA A 283 -12.15 27.17 -0.25
C ALA A 283 -12.34 27.08 1.27
#